data_AF-A0A524JZG0-F1
#
_entry.id   AF-A0A524JZG0-F1
#
_cell.length_a   1.000
_cell.length_b   1.000
_cell.length_c   1.000
_cell.angle_alpha   90.00
_cell.angle_beta   90.00
_cell.angle_gamma   90.00
#
_symmetry.space_group_name_H-M   'P 1'
#
loop_
_entity.id
_entity.type
_entity.pdbx_description
1 polymer ?
#
loop_
_entity_poly.entity_id
_entity_poly.type
_entity_poly.pdbx_seq_one_letter_code
_entity_poly.pdbx_strand_id
1 'polypeptide(L)'
;MKSKDAADTRKKEIEKTISLTSVMPIEFLQFLKTGVLNFGTLMSWFDRDFPGHYMRLIRDVSITVQAKFPLNKAIQATLSNNGISRVMMGAPFDLATKINRPPESVVLRAVGKTTAPLILGFENLRYTPFEGCGVDTTWRLEMPKDKNHFDYDTLSDVLFTIHYTALEDCGYRAKVLAAMGQNEEG
;
A
#
# COMPACT_ATOMS: atom_id res chain seq x y z
N MET A 1 -40.04 12.02 -1.99
CA MET A 1 -39.27 13.28 -2.12
C MET A 1 -38.21 13.29 -1.02
N LYS A 2 -36.94 13.05 -1.40
CA LYS A 2 -35.68 13.18 -0.63
C LYS A 2 -35.61 12.49 0.74
N SER A 3 -35.13 11.24 0.77
CA SER A 3 -34.52 10.63 1.96
C SER A 3 -33.19 11.35 2.27
N LYS A 4 -33.29 12.33 3.16
CA LYS A 4 -32.18 13.11 3.69
C LYS A 4 -31.65 12.38 4.92
N ASP A 5 -31.02 11.22 4.72
CA ASP A 5 -30.26 10.47 5.75
C ASP A 5 -29.08 9.74 5.09
N ALA A 6 -28.36 10.42 4.20
CA ALA A 6 -26.95 10.06 4.00
C ALA A 6 -26.22 10.57 5.24
N ALA A 7 -26.32 9.80 6.33
CA ALA A 7 -25.63 10.06 7.57
C ALA A 7 -24.17 10.37 7.25
N ASP A 8 -23.71 11.50 7.77
CA ASP A 8 -22.32 11.94 7.81
C ASP A 8 -21.53 10.89 8.61
N THR A 9 -21.32 9.74 7.96
CA THR A 9 -20.70 8.57 8.57
C THR A 9 -19.23 8.88 8.53
N ARG A 10 -18.70 9.23 9.71
CA ARG A 10 -17.30 9.59 9.87
C ARG A 10 -16.43 8.47 9.31
N LYS A 11 -15.67 8.78 8.25
CA LYS A 11 -14.67 7.86 7.72
C LYS A 11 -13.66 7.55 8.82
N LYS A 12 -13.34 6.27 8.95
CA LYS A 12 -12.24 5.81 9.79
C LYS A 12 -10.94 6.08 9.04
N GLU A 13 -9.92 6.53 9.75
CA GLU A 13 -8.55 6.67 9.24
C GLU A 13 -7.74 5.51 9.81
N ILE A 14 -7.09 4.73 8.95
CA ILE A 14 -6.38 3.52 9.30
C ILE A 14 -5.00 3.53 8.66
N GLU A 15 -4.01 3.00 9.38
CA GLU A 15 -2.68 2.71 8.88
C GLU A 15 -2.50 1.19 8.78
N LYS A 16 -1.93 0.70 7.67
CA LYS A 16 -1.49 -0.70 7.54
C LYS A 16 -0.08 -0.73 6.98
N THR A 17 0.82 -1.43 7.68
CA THR A 17 2.18 -1.72 7.22
C THR A 17 2.30 -3.16 6.75
N ILE A 18 2.93 -3.35 5.59
CA ILE A 18 3.10 -4.64 4.92
C ILE A 18 4.60 -4.88 4.73
N SER A 19 5.11 -5.98 5.30
CA SER A 19 6.47 -6.48 5.02
C SER A 19 6.50 -7.16 3.67
N LEU A 20 7.16 -6.55 2.68
CA LEU A 20 7.20 -7.10 1.32
C LEU A 20 8.06 -8.37 1.24
N THR A 21 9.07 -8.53 2.10
CA THR A 21 9.78 -9.82 2.19
C THR A 21 8.86 -10.95 2.65
N SER A 22 7.88 -10.65 3.52
CA SER A 22 6.97 -11.65 4.07
C SER A 22 5.88 -12.07 3.08
N VAL A 23 5.30 -11.10 2.34
CA VAL A 23 4.17 -11.37 1.43
C VAL A 23 4.59 -11.60 -0.02
N MET A 24 5.79 -11.14 -0.42
CA MET A 24 6.29 -11.19 -1.81
C MET A 24 7.76 -11.66 -1.86
N PRO A 25 8.10 -12.83 -1.29
CA PRO A 25 9.49 -13.26 -1.13
C PRO A 25 10.21 -13.48 -2.47
N ILE A 26 9.51 -13.95 -3.50
CA ILE A 26 10.11 -14.24 -4.82
C ILE A 26 10.46 -12.94 -5.53
N GLU A 27 9.53 -11.99 -5.56
CA GLU A 27 9.70 -10.66 -6.13
C GLU A 27 10.79 -9.89 -5.38
N PHE A 28 10.87 -10.05 -4.06
CA PHE A 28 11.92 -9.46 -3.24
C PHE A 28 13.31 -10.00 -3.60
N LEU A 29 13.46 -11.31 -3.80
CA LEU A 29 14.74 -11.89 -4.27
C LEU A 29 15.16 -11.36 -5.65
N GLN A 30 14.21 -11.11 -6.53
CA GLN A 30 14.48 -10.46 -7.82
C GLN A 30 14.92 -9.01 -7.60
N PHE A 31 14.25 -8.29 -6.70
CA PHE A 31 14.57 -6.92 -6.34
C PHE A 31 16.02 -6.75 -5.84
N LEU A 32 16.55 -7.68 -5.03
CA LEU A 32 17.96 -7.66 -4.62
C LEU A 32 18.93 -7.67 -5.82
N LYS A 33 18.56 -8.38 -6.90
CA LYS A 33 19.37 -8.51 -8.11
C LYS A 33 19.21 -7.31 -9.04
N THR A 34 17.98 -6.87 -9.26
CA THR A 34 17.62 -5.91 -10.32
C THR A 34 17.45 -4.48 -9.83
N GLY A 35 17.15 -4.28 -8.54
CA GLY A 35 16.69 -3.00 -8.01
C GLY A 35 15.25 -2.65 -8.39
N VAL A 36 14.46 -3.58 -8.95
CA VAL A 36 13.05 -3.37 -9.31
C VAL A 36 12.16 -4.39 -8.60
N LEU A 37 11.17 -3.90 -7.85
CA LEU A 37 10.16 -4.70 -7.14
C LEU A 37 8.77 -4.36 -7.67
N ASN A 38 8.13 -5.32 -8.32
CA ASN A 38 6.72 -5.23 -8.71
C ASN A 38 5.90 -6.01 -7.69
N PHE A 39 4.83 -5.41 -7.16
CA PHE A 39 3.99 -6.07 -6.17
C PHE A 39 2.54 -5.57 -6.25
N GLY A 40 1.61 -6.37 -5.72
CA GLY A 40 0.21 -6.00 -5.61
C GLY A 40 -0.22 -5.91 -4.15
N THR A 41 -1.13 -5.01 -3.84
CA THR A 41 -1.89 -5.03 -2.59
C THR A 41 -3.27 -5.61 -2.87
N LEU A 42 -3.73 -6.52 -2.01
CA LEU A 42 -4.98 -7.27 -2.21
C LEU A 42 -6.04 -6.82 -1.21
N MET A 43 -7.29 -6.74 -1.65
CA MET A 43 -8.42 -6.39 -0.78
C MET A 43 -8.51 -7.29 0.47
N SER A 44 -8.25 -8.59 0.30
CA SER A 44 -8.31 -9.60 1.35
C SER A 44 -7.34 -9.34 2.52
N TRP A 45 -6.23 -8.64 2.27
CA TRP A 45 -5.27 -8.28 3.31
C TRP A 45 -5.83 -7.25 4.29
N PHE A 46 -6.73 -6.38 3.81
CA PHE A 46 -7.40 -5.37 4.63
C PHE A 46 -8.69 -5.92 5.25
N ASP A 47 -9.37 -6.81 4.53
CA ASP A 47 -10.52 -7.55 5.07
C ASP A 47 -10.11 -8.38 6.29
N ARG A 48 -8.92 -9.00 6.28
CA ARG A 48 -8.41 -9.78 7.42
C ARG A 48 -8.25 -8.94 8.68
N ASP A 49 -7.82 -7.69 8.56
CA ASP A 49 -7.69 -6.79 9.70
C ASP A 49 -9.06 -6.27 10.16
N PHE A 50 -9.89 -5.87 9.17
CA PHE A 50 -11.19 -5.24 9.41
C PHE A 50 -12.24 -5.72 8.41
N PRO A 51 -12.94 -6.84 8.70
CA PRO A 51 -13.82 -7.50 7.74
C PRO A 51 -15.09 -6.71 7.37
N GLY A 52 -15.45 -5.67 8.14
CA GLY A 52 -16.58 -4.79 7.82
C GLY A 52 -16.23 -3.51 7.09
N HIS A 53 -14.95 -3.27 6.80
CA HIS A 53 -14.53 -2.01 6.21
C HIS A 53 -14.67 -2.03 4.69
N TYR A 54 -15.31 -1.01 4.14
CA TYR A 54 -15.50 -0.84 2.70
C TYR A 54 -15.15 0.59 2.30
N MET A 55 -15.22 0.89 1.00
CA MET A 55 -14.82 2.18 0.42
C MET A 55 -13.39 2.59 0.87
N ARG A 56 -12.46 1.62 0.85
CA ARG A 56 -11.08 1.81 1.27
C ARG A 56 -10.31 2.64 0.24
N LEU A 57 -10.04 3.90 0.57
CA LEU A 57 -9.35 4.85 -0.31
C LEU A 57 -8.06 5.34 0.32
N ILE A 58 -6.97 5.26 -0.42
CA ILE A 58 -5.63 5.71 -0.02
C ILE A 58 -5.66 7.23 0.24
N ARG A 59 -5.03 7.63 1.33
CA ARG A 59 -4.73 9.02 1.68
C ARG A 59 -3.29 9.37 1.34
N ASP A 60 -2.38 8.49 1.74
CA ASP A 60 -0.97 8.55 1.40
C ASP A 60 -0.33 7.17 1.63
N VAL A 61 0.92 7.03 1.20
CA VAL A 61 1.73 5.83 1.39
C VAL A 61 3.15 6.21 1.79
N SER A 62 3.88 5.31 2.39
CA SER A 62 5.31 5.46 2.63
C SER A 62 6.04 4.14 2.48
N ILE A 63 7.32 4.22 2.15
CA ILE A 63 8.22 3.07 2.05
C ILE A 63 9.26 3.21 3.15
N THR A 64 9.51 2.15 3.90
CA THR A 64 10.64 2.08 4.83
C THR A 64 11.56 0.96 4.41
N VAL A 65 12.82 1.28 4.13
CA VAL A 65 13.83 0.30 3.72
C VAL A 65 14.73 -0.03 4.91
N GLN A 66 14.89 -1.31 5.18
CA GLN A 66 15.76 -1.83 6.22
C GLN A 66 17.01 -2.44 5.56
N ALA A 67 18.13 -1.74 5.66
CA ALA A 67 19.42 -2.18 5.14
C ALA A 67 20.58 -1.49 5.87
N LYS A 68 21.81 -1.92 5.59
CA LYS A 68 23.00 -1.19 6.04
C LYS A 68 23.32 -0.08 5.05
N PHE A 69 22.94 1.15 5.39
CA PHE A 69 23.20 2.32 4.55
C PHE A 69 24.52 3.02 4.92
N PRO A 70 25.26 3.54 3.93
CA PRO A 70 26.38 4.42 4.19
C PRO A 70 25.90 5.78 4.72
N LEU A 71 26.65 6.30 5.69
CA LEU A 71 26.46 7.63 6.24
C LEU A 71 26.50 8.71 5.14
N ASN A 72 25.59 9.69 5.24
CA ASN A 72 25.55 10.89 4.39
C ASN A 72 25.44 10.59 2.87
N LYS A 73 25.04 9.38 2.49
CA LYS A 73 24.71 9.05 1.11
C LYS A 73 23.20 9.03 0.93
N ALA A 74 22.74 9.68 -0.13
CA ALA A 74 21.34 9.67 -0.48
C ALA A 74 20.98 8.35 -1.16
N ILE A 75 19.85 7.79 -0.76
CA ILE A 75 19.18 6.69 -1.43
C ILE A 75 18.04 7.27 -2.24
N GLN A 76 17.95 6.81 -3.48
CA GLN A 76 16.99 7.25 -4.47
C GLN A 76 16.08 6.08 -4.82
N ALA A 77 14.79 6.35 -4.82
CA ALA A 77 13.79 5.39 -5.26
C ALA A 77 12.70 6.08 -6.07
N THR A 78 11.99 5.31 -6.88
CA THR A 78 10.77 5.74 -7.55
C THR A 78 9.66 4.77 -7.18
N LEU A 79 8.54 5.28 -6.70
CA LEU A 79 7.33 4.49 -6.48
C LEU A 79 6.29 4.88 -7.54
N SER A 80 5.65 3.89 -8.15
CA SER A 80 4.65 4.12 -9.18
C SER A 80 3.50 3.12 -9.08
N ASN A 81 2.35 3.54 -9.61
CA ASN A 81 1.16 2.71 -9.80
C ASN A 81 0.61 2.97 -11.23
N ASN A 82 -0.10 2.00 -11.79
CA ASN A 82 -0.63 2.07 -13.15
C ASN A 82 -1.99 2.80 -13.27
N GLY A 83 -2.48 3.41 -12.19
CA GLY A 83 -3.75 4.12 -12.12
C GLY A 83 -4.99 3.22 -11.95
N ILE A 84 -4.84 1.90 -12.04
CA ILE A 84 -5.95 0.95 -11.89
C ILE A 84 -6.00 0.45 -10.45
N SER A 85 -7.12 0.67 -9.78
CA SER A 85 -7.38 0.13 -8.45
C SER A 85 -8.81 -0.40 -8.32
N ARG A 86 -9.09 -1.18 -7.27
CA ARG A 86 -10.43 -1.69 -6.96
C ARG A 86 -10.87 -1.25 -5.57
N VAL A 87 -12.16 -0.96 -5.46
CA VAL A 87 -12.80 -0.53 -4.21
C VAL A 87 -14.12 -1.27 -4.05
N MET A 88 -14.32 -1.87 -2.87
CA MET A 88 -15.63 -2.37 -2.51
C MET A 88 -16.53 -1.17 -2.20
N MET A 89 -17.56 -0.97 -3.02
CA MET A 89 -18.57 0.06 -2.79
C MET A 89 -19.58 -0.41 -1.75
N GLY A 90 -20.46 0.48 -1.29
CA GLY A 90 -21.52 0.14 -0.33
C GLY A 90 -22.43 -1.00 -0.82
N ALA A 91 -23.43 -1.35 0.00
CA ALA A 91 -24.41 -2.39 -0.30
C ALA A 91 -24.88 -2.32 -1.77
N PRO A 92 -24.94 -3.46 -2.48
CA PRO A 92 -25.01 -4.84 -1.96
C PRO A 92 -23.66 -5.55 -1.71
N PHE A 93 -22.52 -4.89 -1.89
CA PHE A 93 -21.18 -5.47 -1.70
C PHE A 93 -20.86 -6.70 -2.58
N ASP A 94 -21.42 -6.75 -3.80
CA ASP A 94 -21.29 -7.93 -4.68
C ASP A 94 -20.02 -7.95 -5.51
N LEU A 95 -19.64 -6.81 -6.08
CA LEU A 95 -18.46 -6.69 -6.92
C LEU A 95 -17.68 -5.43 -6.58
N ALA A 96 -16.36 -5.57 -6.47
CA ALA A 96 -15.47 -4.44 -6.34
C ALA A 96 -15.52 -3.57 -7.62
N THR A 97 -15.71 -2.28 -7.43
CA THR A 97 -15.72 -1.30 -8.53
C THR A 97 -14.28 -0.97 -8.93
N LYS A 98 -14.01 -1.01 -10.23
CA LYS A 98 -12.72 -0.57 -10.80
C LYS A 98 -12.68 0.96 -10.83
N ILE A 99 -11.68 1.54 -10.19
CA ILE A 99 -11.33 2.95 -10.33
C ILE A 99 -10.20 3.06 -11.35
N ASN A 100 -10.37 3.96 -12.32
CA ASN A 100 -9.36 4.24 -13.34
C ASN A 100 -8.89 5.69 -13.19
N ARG A 101 -7.62 5.85 -12.85
CA ARG A 101 -6.93 7.13 -12.75
C ARG A 101 -5.75 7.15 -13.73
N PRO A 102 -5.20 8.32 -14.07
CA PRO A 102 -3.92 8.36 -14.75
C PRO A 102 -2.85 7.60 -13.93
N PRO A 103 -1.91 6.89 -14.57
CA PRO A 103 -0.74 6.37 -13.87
C PRO A 103 0.00 7.48 -13.14
N GLU A 104 0.41 7.21 -11.92
CA GLU A 104 1.13 8.16 -11.07
C GLU A 104 2.51 7.58 -10.69
N SER A 105 3.50 8.47 -10.58
CA SER A 105 4.86 8.12 -10.19
C SER A 105 5.44 9.26 -9.36
N VAL A 106 6.23 8.89 -8.35
CA VAL A 106 6.84 9.82 -7.42
C VAL A 106 8.27 9.40 -7.11
N VAL A 107 9.16 10.38 -7.13
CA VAL A 107 10.56 10.22 -6.77
C VAL A 107 10.69 10.41 -5.27
N LEU A 108 11.32 9.43 -4.63
CA LEU A 108 11.59 9.38 -3.21
C LEU A 108 13.09 9.51 -2.97
N ARG A 109 13.46 10.27 -1.94
CA ARG A 109 14.85 10.45 -1.54
C ARG A 109 14.95 10.51 -0.03
N ALA A 110 15.89 9.76 0.52
CA ALA A 110 16.25 9.85 1.93
C ALA A 110 17.76 9.74 2.11
N VAL A 111 18.28 10.30 3.20
CA VAL A 111 19.71 10.26 3.52
C VAL A 111 19.96 9.16 4.55
N GLY A 112 20.90 8.26 4.25
CA GLY A 112 21.27 7.15 5.12
C GLY A 112 21.67 7.62 6.52
N LYS A 113 21.07 7.00 7.54
CA LYS A 113 21.38 7.17 8.96
C LYS A 113 21.94 5.85 9.52
N THR A 114 22.76 5.91 10.55
CA THR A 114 23.47 4.73 11.10
C THR A 114 22.60 3.76 11.89
N THR A 115 21.46 4.20 12.43
CA THR A 115 20.75 3.45 13.48
C THR A 115 19.23 3.43 13.34
N ALA A 116 18.66 3.96 12.25
CA ALA A 116 17.22 3.98 12.03
C ALA A 116 16.85 3.44 10.65
N PRO A 117 15.69 2.75 10.50
CA PRO A 117 15.13 2.43 9.20
C PRO A 117 15.03 3.67 8.33
N LEU A 118 15.30 3.52 7.03
CA LEU A 118 15.28 4.64 6.11
C LEU A 118 13.86 4.84 5.60
N ILE A 119 13.19 5.90 6.06
CA ILE A 119 11.85 6.27 5.62
C ILE A 119 11.96 7.08 4.32
N LEU A 120 11.38 6.54 3.26
CA LEU A 120 11.15 7.15 1.96
C LEU A 120 9.68 7.56 1.89
N GLY A 121 9.39 8.80 2.27
CA GLY A 121 8.03 9.34 2.33
C GLY A 121 7.85 10.61 1.48
N PHE A 122 6.62 11.10 1.47
CA PHE A 122 6.19 12.28 0.70
C PHE A 122 6.38 13.60 1.45
N GLU A 123 7.43 13.71 2.26
CA GLU A 123 7.68 14.93 3.03
C GLU A 123 7.83 16.13 2.07
N ASN A 124 6.99 17.15 2.28
CA ASN A 124 6.96 18.40 1.52
C ASN A 124 6.44 18.31 0.06
N LEU A 125 5.73 17.24 -0.32
CA LEU A 125 5.00 17.26 -1.59
C LEU A 125 3.76 18.15 -1.49
N ARG A 126 3.57 19.03 -2.48
CA ARG A 126 2.39 19.92 -2.59
C ARG A 126 1.09 19.15 -2.89
N TYR A 127 1.23 17.91 -3.37
CA TYR A 127 0.16 16.98 -3.69
C TYR A 127 0.45 15.65 -3.00
N THR A 128 -0.61 14.91 -2.69
CA THR A 128 -0.64 13.59 -2.05
C THR A 128 -0.71 12.52 -3.15
N PRO A 129 0.43 11.96 -3.58
CA PRO A 129 0.43 10.97 -4.65
C PRO A 129 -0.44 9.77 -4.26
N PHE A 130 -1.12 9.20 -5.25
CA PHE A 130 -2.00 8.04 -5.09
C PHE A 130 -3.26 8.27 -4.24
N GLU A 131 -3.52 9.50 -3.80
CA GLU A 131 -4.72 9.81 -3.04
C GLU A 131 -5.98 9.47 -3.84
N GLY A 132 -6.91 8.77 -3.19
CA GLY A 132 -8.17 8.35 -3.78
C GLY A 132 -8.06 7.10 -4.65
N CYS A 133 -6.87 6.48 -4.78
CA CYS A 133 -6.76 5.11 -5.28
C CYS A 133 -7.40 4.13 -4.28
N GLY A 134 -7.98 3.05 -4.79
CA GLY A 134 -8.34 1.90 -3.97
C GLY A 134 -7.10 1.18 -3.45
N VAL A 135 -7.24 0.52 -2.30
CA VAL A 135 -6.15 -0.24 -1.68
C VAL A 135 -5.81 -1.55 -2.40
N ASP A 136 -6.69 -2.05 -3.28
CA ASP A 136 -6.41 -3.16 -4.19
C ASP A 136 -5.85 -2.60 -5.50
N THR A 137 -4.55 -2.71 -5.69
CA THR A 137 -3.83 -2.08 -6.81
C THR A 137 -2.44 -2.71 -7.00
N THR A 138 -1.80 -2.45 -8.13
CA THR A 138 -0.42 -2.83 -8.41
C THR A 138 0.54 -1.66 -8.25
N TRP A 139 1.74 -1.97 -7.78
CA TRP A 139 2.82 -1.04 -7.48
C TRP A 139 4.12 -1.49 -8.14
N ARG A 140 4.98 -0.52 -8.43
CA ARG A 140 6.35 -0.73 -8.87
C ARG A 140 7.27 0.19 -8.09
N LEU A 141 8.15 -0.41 -7.29
CA LEU A 141 9.24 0.27 -6.58
C LEU A 141 10.54 0.05 -7.35
N GLU A 142 11.23 1.13 -7.68
CA GLU A 142 12.53 1.11 -8.32
C GLU A 142 13.57 1.74 -7.40
N MET A 143 14.65 1.03 -7.15
CA MET A 143 15.84 1.52 -6.47
C MET A 143 17.03 1.17 -7.36
N PRO A 144 17.44 2.07 -8.29
CA PRO A 144 18.49 1.77 -9.26
C PRO A 144 19.85 1.50 -8.58
N LYS A 145 20.46 0.34 -8.87
CA LYS A 145 21.71 -0.10 -8.24
C LYS A 145 22.92 0.77 -8.61
N ASP A 146 22.90 1.40 -9.78
CA ASP A 146 23.95 2.30 -10.25
C ASP A 146 23.90 3.69 -9.57
N LYS A 147 22.73 4.08 -9.03
CA LYS A 147 22.52 5.35 -8.31
C LYS A 147 22.57 5.19 -6.79
N ASN A 148 22.38 3.98 -6.29
CA ASN A 148 22.37 3.66 -4.87
C ASN A 148 23.62 2.88 -4.47
N HIS A 149 24.57 3.56 -3.85
CA HIS A 149 25.85 2.98 -3.44
C HIS A 149 25.78 2.29 -2.07
N PHE A 150 24.93 1.28 -1.92
CA PHE A 150 24.91 0.42 -0.74
C PHE A 150 24.84 -1.06 -1.16
N ASP A 151 25.18 -1.96 -0.26
CA ASP A 151 25.11 -3.38 -0.52
C ASP A 151 23.65 -3.88 -0.40
N TYR A 152 23.06 -4.27 -1.52
CA TYR A 152 21.68 -4.77 -1.58
C TYR A 152 21.52 -6.09 -0.83
N ASP A 153 22.58 -6.88 -0.65
CA ASP A 153 22.50 -8.13 0.13
C ASP A 153 22.28 -7.86 1.63
N THR A 154 22.48 -6.61 2.07
CA THR A 154 22.15 -6.19 3.45
C THR A 154 20.69 -5.79 3.64
N LEU A 155 19.89 -5.77 2.57
CA LEU A 155 18.49 -5.38 2.59
C LEU A 155 17.65 -6.50 3.20
N SER A 156 17.19 -6.30 4.44
CA SER A 156 16.42 -7.30 5.19
C SER A 156 14.92 -7.21 4.92
N ASP A 157 14.40 -5.99 4.73
CA ASP A 157 12.98 -5.79 4.42
C ASP A 157 12.72 -4.46 3.71
N VAL A 158 11.61 -4.43 2.97
CA VAL A 158 10.94 -3.21 2.53
C VAL A 158 9.54 -3.22 3.14
N LEU A 159 9.28 -2.28 4.03
CA LEU A 159 7.96 -2.07 4.60
C LEU A 159 7.19 -1.08 3.75
N PHE A 160 6.01 -1.46 3.30
CA PHE A 160 5.07 -0.57 2.62
C PHE A 160 3.93 -0.21 3.56
N THR A 161 3.86 1.07 3.94
CA THR A 161 2.81 1.58 4.82
C THR A 161 1.79 2.35 3.99
N ILE A 162 0.51 2.05 4.21
CA ILE A 162 -0.61 2.68 3.53
C ILE A 162 -1.50 3.33 4.59
N HIS A 163 -1.70 4.64 4.47
CA HIS A 163 -2.71 5.35 5.21
C HIS A 163 -3.96 5.44 4.32
N TYR A 164 -5.10 4.98 4.82
CA TYR A 164 -6.33 4.94 4.05
C TYR A 164 -7.54 5.31 4.90
N THR A 165 -8.61 5.70 4.22
CA THR A 165 -9.92 5.91 4.83
C THR A 165 -10.85 4.75 4.51
N ALA A 166 -11.76 4.43 5.42
CA ALA A 166 -12.80 3.43 5.20
C ALA A 166 -14.14 3.81 5.85
N LEU A 167 -15.21 3.27 5.32
CA LEU A 167 -16.52 3.20 5.97
C LEU A 167 -16.72 1.80 6.56
N GLU A 168 -17.68 1.63 7.45
CA GLU A 168 -17.98 0.34 8.09
C GLU A 168 -19.43 -0.06 7.87
N ASP A 169 -19.65 -1.35 7.58
CA ASP A 169 -20.96 -1.95 7.43
C ASP A 169 -21.00 -3.35 8.04
N CYS A 170 -22.06 -3.65 8.81
CA CYS A 170 -22.21 -4.94 9.49
C CYS A 170 -22.62 -6.08 8.55
N GLY A 171 -23.35 -5.79 7.48
CA GLY A 171 -23.70 -6.76 6.44
C GLY A 171 -22.49 -7.17 5.63
N TYR A 172 -21.64 -6.21 5.25
CA TYR A 172 -20.35 -6.52 4.63
C TYR A 172 -19.46 -7.36 5.54
N ARG A 173 -19.40 -7.01 6.84
CA ARG A 173 -18.66 -7.79 7.84
C ARG A 173 -19.08 -9.27 7.85
N ALA A 174 -20.39 -9.53 7.89
CA ALA A 174 -20.92 -10.88 7.89
C ALA A 174 -20.53 -11.64 6.60
N LYS A 175 -20.61 -10.98 5.43
CA LYS A 175 -20.22 -11.56 4.14
C LYS A 175 -18.74 -11.95 4.11
N VAL A 176 -17.86 -11.07 4.57
CA VAL A 176 -16.41 -11.32 4.60
C VAL A 176 -16.06 -12.45 5.56
N LEU A 177 -16.63 -12.46 6.78
CA LEU A 177 -16.37 -13.53 7.75
C LEU A 177 -16.85 -14.90 7.24
N ALA A 178 -18.02 -14.96 6.60
CA ALA A 178 -18.52 -16.18 5.97
C ALA A 178 -17.57 -16.68 4.87
N ALA A 179 -17.05 -15.78 4.03
CA ALA A 179 -16.09 -16.14 2.98
C ALA A 179 -14.72 -16.59 3.54
N MET A 180 -14.29 -16.07 4.69
CA MET A 180 -13.04 -16.49 5.33
C MET A 180 -13.14 -17.89 5.93
N GLY A 181 -14.23 -18.19 6.66
CA GLY A 181 -14.42 -19.50 7.29
C GLY A 181 -14.47 -20.65 6.27
N GLN A 182 -14.97 -20.40 5.07
CA GLN A 182 -14.99 -21.39 3.98
C GLN A 182 -13.60 -21.71 3.40
N ASN A 183 -12.62 -20.81 3.54
CA ASN A 183 -11.27 -21.00 3.00
C ASN A 183 -10.31 -21.68 3.99
N GLU A 184 -10.71 -21.88 5.25
CA GLU A 184 -9.89 -22.57 6.27
C GLU A 184 -10.19 -24.08 6.36
N GLU A 185 -11.28 -24.54 5.73
CA GLU A 185 -11.73 -25.94 5.75
C GLU A 185 -11.34 -26.75 4.48
N GLY A 186 -10.52 -26.18 3.58
CA GLY A 186 -10.06 -26.82 2.34
C GLY A 186 -8.55 -26.76 2.17
#